data_AF-A0A2E7E2W3-F1
#
_entry.id   AF-A0A2E7E2W3-F1
#
_cell.length_a   1.000
_cell.length_b   1.000
_cell.length_c   1.000
_cell.angle_alpha   90.00
_cell.angle_beta   90.00
_cell.angle_gamma   90.00
#
_symmetry.space_group_name_H-M   'P 1'
#
loop_
_entity.id
_entity.type
_entity.pdbx_description
1 polymer ?
#
loop_
_entity_poly.entity_id
_entity_poly.type
_entity_poly.pdbx_seq_one_letter_code
_entity_poly.pdbx_strand_id
1 'polypeptide(L)'
;MEDLNENTEAQTEEVLSGESEQPQETQPERPDWLPEKFERPEELANSYQELERAFYTRKEELRNQIVGELNDEAQSNAPISPADYELKFDAPEGIEYSVADDDPMVDWFRNTAHSYGLSQDEFDGLMNEYLQIDAQRGPDWNVESESLGEYADKRLERVDGWATSHLSEKAYDVFANIPASAGMVELFEELMEVAGQPQFNMTSDTEFQEVLRIDDLRAMQNDPKYWKERDPAFIAKVRQGFAQYSRRNG
;
A
#
# COMPACT_ATOMS: atom_id res chain seq x y z
N MET A 1 95.63 -22.81 -87.91
CA MET A 1 96.02 -21.41 -88.12
C MET A 1 94.83 -20.57 -87.70
N GLU A 2 94.68 -20.42 -86.39
CA GLU A 2 95.33 -19.40 -85.55
C GLU A 2 94.47 -18.13 -85.50
N ASP A 3 93.60 -18.14 -84.50
CA ASP A 3 93.76 -17.37 -83.27
C ASP A 3 93.57 -15.83 -83.26
N LEU A 4 92.65 -15.51 -82.34
CA LEU A 4 92.70 -14.49 -81.27
C LEU A 4 91.97 -13.15 -81.49
N ASN A 5 90.86 -13.05 -80.75
CA ASN A 5 90.64 -12.19 -79.56
C ASN A 5 90.75 -10.65 -79.72
N GLU A 6 90.00 -9.80 -79.01
CA GLU A 6 89.24 -9.95 -77.76
C GLU A 6 88.28 -8.74 -77.62
N ASN A 7 87.08 -9.03 -77.13
CA ASN A 7 86.26 -8.35 -76.10
C ASN A 7 86.46 -6.84 -75.77
N THR A 8 85.34 -6.10 -75.61
CA THR A 8 84.76 -5.79 -74.28
C THR A 8 83.60 -4.79 -74.39
N GLU A 9 82.42 -5.32 -74.03
CA GLU A 9 81.30 -4.77 -73.25
C GLU A 9 81.15 -3.25 -73.06
N ALA A 10 79.99 -2.74 -73.47
CA ALA A 10 78.96 -2.27 -72.52
C ALA A 10 77.68 -1.94 -73.33
N GLN A 11 76.80 -2.93 -73.47
CA GLN A 11 75.41 -2.71 -73.87
C GLN A 11 74.65 -2.14 -72.67
N THR A 12 73.86 -1.10 -72.86
CA THR A 12 72.41 -1.34 -72.96
C THR A 12 71.73 -0.22 -73.73
N GLU A 13 70.92 -0.64 -74.69
CA GLU A 13 70.30 0.09 -75.78
C GLU A 13 69.34 1.21 -75.36
N GLU A 14 69.59 2.41 -75.86
CA GLU A 14 68.54 3.20 -76.49
C GLU A 14 68.24 2.57 -77.85
N VAL A 15 67.02 2.07 -78.05
CA VAL A 15 66.26 2.34 -79.28
C VAL A 15 64.78 2.08 -79.07
N LEU A 16 64.03 3.13 -79.39
CA LEU A 16 62.59 3.18 -79.58
C LEU A 16 62.07 1.98 -80.40
N SER A 17 60.87 1.51 -80.05
CA SER A 17 59.78 1.40 -81.01
C SER A 17 58.45 1.12 -80.34
N GLY A 18 57.46 1.94 -80.68
CA GLY A 18 56.06 1.51 -80.80
C GLY A 18 55.23 1.55 -79.53
N GLU A 19 54.24 2.44 -79.52
CA GLU A 19 52.95 2.29 -78.87
C GLU A 19 52.97 1.71 -77.44
N SER A 20 53.01 2.60 -76.45
CA SER A 20 52.50 2.30 -75.11
C SER A 20 51.26 3.15 -74.91
N GLU A 21 50.10 2.51 -75.03
CA GLU A 21 48.82 3.01 -74.52
C GLU A 21 49.02 3.60 -73.11
N GLN A 22 48.76 4.90 -72.98
CA GLN A 22 48.54 5.54 -71.69
C GLN A 22 47.15 6.20 -71.72
N PRO A 23 46.48 6.19 -70.56
CA PRO A 23 45.10 5.70 -70.47
C PRO A 23 44.13 6.77 -70.92
N GLN A 24 43.05 6.36 -71.58
CA GLN A 24 41.82 7.14 -71.52
C GLN A 24 41.56 7.46 -70.04
N GLU A 25 41.54 8.74 -69.70
CA GLU A 25 40.83 9.22 -68.51
C GLU A 25 39.36 8.84 -68.71
N THR A 26 39.02 7.61 -68.35
CA THR A 26 37.64 7.26 -68.04
C THR A 26 37.29 8.09 -66.82
N GLN A 27 36.54 9.16 -67.06
CA GLN A 27 35.71 9.72 -66.00
C GLN A 27 35.01 8.53 -65.33
N PRO A 28 35.02 8.42 -63.99
CA PRO A 28 34.35 7.30 -63.33
C PRO A 28 32.88 7.39 -63.74
N GLU A 29 32.46 6.51 -64.64
CA GLU A 29 31.06 6.42 -65.03
C GLU A 29 30.28 6.12 -63.76
N ARG A 30 29.22 6.90 -63.57
CA ARG A 30 28.30 6.77 -62.46
C ARG A 30 27.96 5.28 -62.29
N PRO A 31 28.15 4.70 -61.10
CA PRO A 31 27.92 3.27 -60.91
C PRO A 31 26.47 2.89 -61.25
N ASP A 32 26.27 1.81 -62.00
CA ASP A 32 24.94 1.34 -62.44
C ASP A 32 23.96 1.06 -61.29
N TRP A 33 24.47 0.80 -60.09
CA TRP A 33 23.66 0.55 -58.90
C TRP A 33 23.16 1.84 -58.21
N LEU A 34 23.77 3.00 -58.52
CA LEU A 34 23.45 4.27 -57.88
C LEU A 34 22.21 4.88 -58.54
N PRO A 35 21.09 5.02 -57.81
CA PRO A 35 19.84 5.50 -58.40
C PRO A 35 20.02 6.85 -59.10
N GLU A 36 19.35 7.06 -60.24
CA GLU A 36 19.45 8.28 -61.06
C GLU A 36 19.22 9.59 -60.29
N LYS A 37 18.58 9.52 -59.13
CA LYS A 37 18.32 10.65 -58.22
C LYS A 37 19.54 11.15 -57.43
N PHE A 38 20.65 10.40 -57.36
CA PHE A 38 21.83 10.74 -56.56
C PHE A 38 23.10 10.80 -57.41
N GLU A 39 23.74 11.96 -57.47
CA GLU A 39 24.92 12.18 -58.30
C GLU A 39 26.15 11.44 -57.76
N ARG A 40 26.21 11.22 -56.44
CA ARG A 40 27.32 10.54 -55.76
C ARG A 40 26.85 9.49 -54.75
N PRO A 41 27.62 8.41 -54.53
CA PRO A 41 27.37 7.42 -53.48
C PRO A 41 27.18 8.01 -52.07
N GLU A 42 27.90 9.10 -51.77
CA GLU A 42 27.82 9.81 -50.49
C GLU A 42 26.43 10.42 -50.26
N GLU A 43 25.74 10.87 -51.32
CA GLU A 43 24.40 11.46 -51.21
C GLU A 43 23.35 10.41 -50.85
N LEU A 44 23.51 9.18 -51.31
CA LEU A 44 22.67 8.07 -50.90
C LEU A 44 22.84 7.78 -49.41
N ALA A 45 24.09 7.67 -48.93
CA ALA A 45 24.38 7.45 -47.51
C ALA A 45 23.86 8.61 -46.63
N ASN A 46 24.02 9.85 -47.07
CA ASN A 46 23.49 11.03 -46.39
C ASN A 46 21.96 11.00 -46.35
N SER A 47 21.28 10.60 -47.43
CA SER A 47 19.82 10.49 -47.46
C SER A 47 19.27 9.46 -46.47
N TYR A 48 20.00 8.35 -46.26
CA TYR A 48 19.64 7.36 -45.24
C TYR A 48 19.87 7.88 -43.82
N GLN A 49 20.97 8.60 -43.57
CA GLN A 49 21.23 9.23 -42.26
C GLN A 49 20.20 10.32 -41.95
N GLU A 50 19.78 11.10 -42.94
CA GLU A 50 18.72 12.09 -42.79
C GLU A 50 17.36 11.44 -42.53
N LEU A 51 17.04 10.35 -43.24
CA LEU A 51 15.83 9.54 -42.99
C LEU A 51 15.83 8.96 -41.58
N GLU A 52 16.95 8.41 -41.13
CA GLU A 52 17.09 7.86 -39.79
C GLU A 52 16.88 8.96 -38.74
N ARG A 53 17.54 10.11 -38.88
CA ARG A 53 17.32 11.26 -38.00
C ARG A 53 15.87 11.75 -38.01
N ALA A 54 15.27 11.88 -39.18
CA ALA A 54 13.88 12.30 -39.33
C ALA A 54 12.91 11.28 -38.72
N PHE A 55 13.21 9.98 -38.82
CA PHE A 55 12.42 8.92 -38.21
C PHE A 55 12.48 8.96 -36.68
N TYR A 56 13.66 9.12 -36.09
CA TYR A 56 13.79 9.28 -34.64
C TYR A 56 13.16 10.58 -34.13
N THR A 57 13.37 11.69 -34.84
CA THR A 57 12.76 12.98 -34.48
C THR A 57 11.24 12.90 -34.52
N ARG A 58 10.67 12.36 -35.59
CA ARG A 58 9.23 12.14 -35.72
C ARG A 58 8.68 11.21 -34.65
N LYS A 59 9.40 10.13 -34.30
CA LYS A 59 9.01 9.21 -33.23
C LYS A 59 8.96 9.92 -31.88
N GLU A 60 9.95 10.75 -31.57
CA GLU A 60 9.99 11.51 -30.33
C GLU A 60 8.91 12.60 -30.29
N GLU A 61 8.67 13.30 -31.40
CA GLU A 61 7.56 14.26 -31.56
C GLU A 61 6.20 13.59 -31.37
N LEU A 62 5.94 12.45 -32.00
CA LEU A 62 4.71 11.67 -31.81
C LEU A 62 4.54 11.22 -30.37
N ARG A 63 5.63 10.76 -29.73
CA ARG A 63 5.58 10.39 -28.31
C ARG A 63 5.20 11.59 -27.45
N ASN A 64 5.84 12.74 -27.66
CA ASN A 64 5.58 13.96 -26.89
C ASN A 64 4.16 14.48 -27.14
N GLN A 65 3.66 14.39 -28.38
CA GLN A 65 2.29 14.75 -28.72
C GLN A 65 1.28 13.84 -28.02
N ILE A 66 1.45 12.51 -28.10
CA ILE A 66 0.55 11.54 -27.45
C ILE A 66 0.56 11.73 -25.93
N VAL A 67 1.74 11.91 -25.32
CA VAL A 67 1.86 12.18 -23.88
C VAL A 67 1.20 13.52 -23.51
N GLY A 68 1.33 14.55 -24.34
CA GLY A 68 0.68 15.84 -24.14
C GLY A 68 -0.85 15.73 -24.21
N GLU A 69 -1.38 15.08 -25.25
CA GLU A 69 -2.82 14.87 -25.41
C GLU A 69 -3.43 14.06 -24.24
N LEU A 70 -2.74 12.99 -23.80
CA LEU A 70 -3.14 12.21 -22.63
C LEU A 70 -3.15 13.05 -21.34
N ASN A 71 -2.16 13.93 -21.17
CA ASN A 71 -2.06 14.77 -19.98
C ASN A 71 -3.14 15.87 -19.97
N ASP A 72 -3.42 16.47 -21.14
CA ASP A 72 -4.48 17.46 -21.29
C ASP A 72 -5.88 16.85 -21.07
N GLU A 73 -6.10 15.63 -21.57
CA GLU A 73 -7.34 14.88 -21.34
C GLU A 73 -7.52 14.49 -19.86
N ALA A 74 -6.45 14.02 -19.21
CA ALA A 74 -6.44 13.73 -17.77
C ALA A 74 -6.78 14.98 -16.94
N GLN A 75 -6.13 16.12 -17.22
CA GLN A 75 -6.42 17.38 -16.52
C GLN A 75 -7.82 17.93 -16.80
N SER A 76 -8.43 17.61 -17.94
CA SER A 76 -9.79 18.06 -18.26
C SER A 76 -10.88 17.38 -17.44
N ASN A 77 -10.63 16.15 -16.99
CA ASN A 77 -11.57 15.35 -16.19
C ASN A 77 -11.24 15.36 -14.69
N ALA A 78 -10.06 15.86 -14.32
CA ALA A 78 -9.65 16.04 -12.94
C ALA A 78 -10.28 17.29 -12.30
N PRO A 79 -10.64 17.24 -11.00
CA PRO A 79 -10.98 18.43 -10.24
C PRO A 79 -9.87 19.50 -10.25
N ILE A 80 -10.27 20.78 -10.16
CA ILE A 80 -9.38 21.94 -10.33
C ILE A 80 -8.33 22.02 -9.21
N SER A 81 -8.73 21.65 -7.99
CA SER A 81 -7.90 21.64 -6.79
C SER A 81 -7.91 20.26 -6.12
N PRO A 82 -6.84 19.85 -5.42
CA PRO A 82 -6.88 18.68 -4.54
C PRO A 82 -8.05 18.72 -3.53
N ALA A 83 -8.44 19.91 -3.06
CA ALA A 83 -9.54 20.06 -2.12
C ALA A 83 -10.93 19.84 -2.74
N ASP A 84 -11.03 19.79 -4.07
CA ASP A 84 -12.30 19.62 -4.78
C ASP A 84 -12.67 18.14 -4.96
N TYR A 85 -11.80 17.20 -4.57
CA TYR A 85 -12.13 15.78 -4.54
C TYR A 85 -13.07 15.46 -3.38
N GLU A 86 -14.27 15.03 -3.73
CA GLU A 86 -15.28 14.58 -2.76
C GLU A 86 -14.98 13.15 -2.28
N LEU A 87 -15.31 12.84 -1.03
CA LEU A 87 -15.14 11.50 -0.48
C LEU A 87 -16.47 10.75 -0.56
N LYS A 88 -16.60 9.86 -1.55
CA LYS A 88 -17.79 9.01 -1.73
C LYS A 88 -17.48 7.58 -1.30
N PHE A 89 -17.74 7.31 -0.02
CA PHE A 89 -17.59 5.98 0.57
C PHE A 89 -18.97 5.39 0.89
N ASP A 90 -19.21 4.21 0.34
CA ASP A 90 -20.33 3.35 0.75
C ASP A 90 -19.82 2.33 1.76
N ALA A 91 -20.14 2.56 3.04
CA ALA A 91 -19.78 1.64 4.11
C ALA A 91 -20.44 0.25 3.88
N PRO A 92 -19.69 -0.85 4.01
CA PRO A 92 -20.28 -2.19 4.02
C PRO A 92 -21.31 -2.32 5.13
N GLU A 93 -22.39 -3.08 4.88
CA GLU A 93 -23.45 -3.29 5.89
C GLU A 93 -22.85 -3.84 7.20
N GLY A 94 -23.05 -3.11 8.30
CA GLY A 94 -22.66 -3.52 9.65
C GLY A 94 -21.36 -2.91 10.19
N ILE A 95 -20.62 -2.11 9.41
CA ILE A 95 -19.42 -1.41 9.89
C ILE A 95 -19.68 0.10 9.88
N GLU A 96 -19.66 0.73 11.07
CA GLU A 96 -19.69 2.19 11.21
C GLU A 96 -18.26 2.73 11.02
N TYR A 97 -17.83 2.76 9.76
CA TYR A 97 -16.50 3.27 9.40
C TYR A 97 -16.64 4.71 8.93
N SER A 98 -16.09 5.65 9.71
CA SER A 98 -16.06 7.08 9.40
C SER A 98 -14.61 7.52 9.21
N VAL A 99 -14.30 7.97 8.00
CA VAL A 99 -13.03 8.65 7.73
C VAL A 99 -13.21 10.12 8.06
N ALA A 100 -12.35 10.64 8.92
CA ALA A 100 -12.33 12.07 9.19
C ALA A 100 -11.91 12.83 7.92
N ASP A 101 -12.56 13.95 7.63
CA ASP A 101 -12.28 14.71 6.40
C ASP A 101 -10.89 15.39 6.44
N ASP A 102 -10.29 15.47 7.63
CA ASP A 102 -8.92 15.94 7.89
C ASP A 102 -7.91 14.79 8.10
N ASP A 103 -8.27 13.56 7.71
CA ASP A 103 -7.35 12.43 7.78
C ASP A 103 -6.12 12.69 6.86
N PRO A 104 -4.88 12.65 7.39
CA PRO A 104 -3.68 12.91 6.61
C PRO A 104 -3.50 11.98 5.40
N MET A 105 -4.07 10.78 5.45
CA MET A 105 -4.09 9.83 4.33
C MET A 105 -5.02 10.31 3.22
N VAL A 106 -6.22 10.79 3.58
CA VAL A 106 -7.15 11.39 2.61
C VAL A 106 -6.52 12.59 1.93
N ASP A 107 -5.91 13.49 2.70
CA ASP A 107 -5.19 14.64 2.14
C ASP A 107 -4.05 14.20 1.22
N TRP A 108 -3.32 13.15 1.59
CA TRP A 108 -2.29 12.58 0.74
C TRP A 108 -2.88 12.03 -0.58
N PHE A 109 -4.00 11.30 -0.53
CA PHE A 109 -4.69 10.80 -1.72
C PHE A 109 -5.20 11.92 -2.61
N ARG A 110 -5.83 12.96 -2.04
CA ARG A 110 -6.30 14.15 -2.77
C ARG A 110 -5.17 14.83 -3.53
N ASN A 111 -4.04 15.07 -2.86
CA ASN A 111 -2.86 15.68 -3.48
C ASN A 111 -2.23 14.78 -4.56
N THR A 112 -2.17 13.48 -4.29
CA THR A 112 -1.63 12.49 -5.23
C THR A 112 -2.50 12.40 -6.48
N ALA A 113 -3.82 12.27 -6.30
CA ALA A 113 -4.80 12.23 -7.38
C ALA A 113 -4.72 13.47 -8.28
N HIS A 114 -4.66 14.66 -7.67
CA HIS A 114 -4.48 15.90 -8.42
C HIS A 114 -3.17 15.93 -9.20
N SER A 115 -2.07 15.51 -8.58
CA SER A 115 -0.74 15.50 -9.23
C SER A 115 -0.66 14.57 -10.45
N TYR A 116 -1.45 13.49 -10.44
CA TYR A 116 -1.55 12.54 -11.54
C TYR A 116 -2.71 12.85 -12.50
N GLY A 117 -3.51 13.89 -12.23
CA GLY A 117 -4.67 14.24 -13.04
C GLY A 117 -5.76 13.17 -13.02
N LEU A 118 -5.94 12.47 -11.90
CA LEU A 118 -7.00 11.47 -11.76
C LEU A 118 -8.36 12.17 -11.76
N SER A 119 -9.33 11.56 -12.45
CA SER A 119 -10.72 11.97 -12.35
C SER A 119 -11.30 11.68 -10.95
N GLN A 120 -12.46 12.26 -10.65
CA GLN A 120 -13.19 11.97 -9.41
C GLN A 120 -13.53 10.48 -9.29
N ASP A 121 -13.96 9.83 -10.38
CA ASP A 121 -14.35 8.42 -10.36
C ASP A 121 -13.16 7.48 -10.08
N GLU A 122 -11.97 7.81 -10.59
CA GLU A 122 -10.73 7.06 -10.30
C GLU A 122 -10.28 7.25 -8.85
N PHE A 123 -10.39 8.47 -8.32
CA PHE A 123 -10.16 8.76 -6.90
C PHE A 123 -11.12 7.96 -6.02
N ASP A 124 -12.41 7.97 -6.33
CA ASP A 124 -13.44 7.24 -5.59
C ASP A 124 -13.15 5.73 -5.60
N GLY A 125 -12.77 5.16 -6.75
CA GLY A 125 -12.41 3.74 -6.86
C GLY A 125 -11.20 3.36 -5.99
N LEU A 126 -10.13 4.17 -6.02
CA LEU A 126 -8.92 3.93 -5.22
C LEU A 126 -9.17 4.07 -3.73
N MET A 127 -9.91 5.10 -3.33
CA MET A 127 -10.29 5.32 -1.93
C MET A 127 -11.16 4.17 -1.42
N ASN A 128 -12.18 3.76 -2.18
CA ASN A 128 -13.04 2.65 -1.77
C ASN A 128 -12.26 1.34 -1.55
N GLU A 129 -11.32 1.01 -2.44
CA GLU A 129 -10.46 -0.17 -2.26
C GLU A 129 -9.58 -0.05 -1.00
N TYR A 130 -8.94 1.11 -0.80
CA TYR A 130 -8.11 1.35 0.38
C TYR A 130 -8.93 1.23 1.67
N LEU A 131 -10.10 1.86 1.73
CA LEU A 131 -10.98 1.82 2.91
C LEU A 131 -11.54 0.41 3.15
N GLN A 132 -11.83 -0.36 2.10
CA GLN A 132 -12.20 -1.77 2.26
C GLN A 132 -11.07 -2.61 2.86
N ILE A 133 -9.83 -2.40 2.40
CA ILE A 133 -8.66 -3.09 2.96
C ILE A 133 -8.40 -2.64 4.40
N ASP A 134 -8.54 -1.34 4.69
CA ASP A 134 -8.35 -0.79 6.04
C ASP A 134 -9.43 -1.27 7.01
N ALA A 135 -10.69 -1.34 6.57
CA ALA A 135 -11.78 -1.94 7.34
C ALA A 135 -11.52 -3.43 7.63
N GLN A 136 -10.89 -4.16 6.70
CA GLN A 136 -10.43 -5.53 6.93
C GLN A 136 -9.17 -5.64 7.81
N ARG A 137 -8.47 -4.52 8.08
CA ARG A 137 -7.28 -4.47 8.94
C ARG A 137 -7.59 -4.25 10.42
N GLY A 138 -8.87 -4.23 10.78
CA GLY A 138 -9.32 -4.28 12.16
C GLY A 138 -9.56 -5.71 12.66
N PRO A 139 -9.70 -5.89 13.98
CA PRO A 139 -10.30 -7.09 14.55
C PRO A 139 -11.75 -7.25 14.05
N ASP A 140 -12.10 -8.41 13.51
CA ASP A 140 -13.48 -8.74 13.16
C ASP A 140 -14.18 -9.31 14.39
N TRP A 141 -15.17 -8.60 14.94
CA TRP A 141 -15.88 -9.05 16.13
C TRP A 141 -16.49 -10.45 15.99
N ASN A 142 -16.95 -10.84 14.80
CA ASN A 142 -17.51 -12.17 14.58
C ASN A 142 -16.47 -13.28 14.78
N VAL A 143 -15.20 -12.99 14.49
CA VAL A 143 -14.06 -13.91 14.70
C VAL A 143 -13.51 -13.77 16.13
N GLU A 144 -13.34 -12.54 16.60
CA GLU A 144 -12.78 -12.24 17.93
C GLU A 144 -13.67 -12.80 19.05
N SER A 145 -14.99 -12.68 18.91
CA SER A 145 -15.96 -13.18 19.88
C SER A 145 -15.85 -14.71 20.11
N GLU A 146 -15.42 -15.48 19.10
CA GLU A 146 -15.22 -16.92 19.24
C GLU A 146 -14.19 -17.25 20.34
N SER A 147 -13.16 -16.42 20.48
CA SER A 147 -12.12 -16.60 21.51
C SER A 147 -12.60 -16.24 22.92
N LEU A 148 -13.62 -15.37 23.02
CA LEU A 148 -14.26 -14.99 24.29
C LEU A 148 -15.33 -16.00 24.75
N GLY A 149 -15.75 -16.89 23.85
CA GLY A 149 -16.72 -17.96 24.12
C GLY A 149 -18.19 -17.52 24.00
N GLU A 150 -19.10 -18.40 24.43
CA GLU A 150 -20.57 -18.28 24.27
C GLU A 150 -21.16 -16.94 24.74
N TYR A 151 -20.52 -16.28 25.71
CA TYR A 151 -21.00 -15.03 26.31
C TYR A 151 -20.18 -13.80 25.91
N ALA A 152 -19.49 -13.83 24.77
CA ALA A 152 -18.66 -12.72 24.27
C ALA A 152 -19.39 -11.37 24.28
N ASP A 153 -20.60 -11.31 23.72
CA ASP A 153 -21.39 -10.07 23.66
C ASP A 153 -21.71 -9.53 25.07
N LYS A 154 -22.01 -10.43 26.02
CA LYS A 154 -22.30 -10.05 27.41
C LYS A 154 -21.06 -9.55 28.15
N ARG A 155 -19.88 -10.10 27.83
CA ARG A 155 -18.60 -9.61 28.34
C ARG A 155 -18.31 -8.20 27.80
N LEU A 156 -18.52 -7.99 26.50
CA LEU A 156 -18.36 -6.68 25.87
C LEU A 156 -19.34 -5.63 26.44
N GLU A 157 -20.64 -5.96 26.54
CA GLU A 157 -21.67 -5.09 27.16
C GLU A 157 -21.27 -4.69 28.59
N ARG A 158 -20.72 -5.64 29.36
CA ARG A 158 -20.24 -5.38 30.72
C ARG A 158 -19.06 -4.40 30.73
N VAL A 159 -18.09 -4.60 29.84
CA VAL A 159 -16.93 -3.70 29.71
C VAL A 159 -17.39 -2.30 29.35
N ASP A 160 -18.29 -2.16 28.37
CA ASP A 160 -18.84 -0.87 27.96
C ASP A 160 -19.59 -0.16 29.10
N GLY A 161 -20.45 -0.87 29.83
CA GLY A 161 -21.17 -0.30 30.97
C GLY A 161 -20.23 0.12 32.11
N TRP A 162 -19.16 -0.62 32.34
CA TRP A 162 -18.12 -0.23 33.29
C TRP A 162 -17.35 1.00 32.82
N ALA A 163 -16.93 1.02 31.56
CA ALA A 163 -16.19 2.12 30.95
C ALA A 163 -17.01 3.43 31.01
N THR A 164 -18.29 3.39 30.62
CA THR A 164 -19.21 4.53 30.68
C THR A 164 -19.33 5.11 32.09
N SER A 165 -19.28 4.27 33.13
CA SER A 165 -19.47 4.69 34.52
C SER A 165 -18.19 5.11 35.23
N HIS A 166 -17.01 4.67 34.75
CA HIS A 166 -15.73 4.87 35.44
C HIS A 166 -14.75 5.77 34.68
N LEU A 167 -14.91 5.92 33.36
CA LEU A 167 -14.08 6.80 32.55
C LEU A 167 -14.70 8.21 32.48
N SER A 168 -13.86 9.23 32.31
CA SER A 168 -14.33 10.56 31.92
C SER A 168 -14.87 10.53 30.48
N GLU A 169 -15.80 11.41 30.14
CA GLU A 169 -16.37 11.55 28.78
C GLU A 169 -15.31 11.50 27.67
N LYS A 170 -14.28 12.35 27.74
CA LYS A 170 -13.16 12.34 26.77
C LYS A 170 -12.43 11.00 26.65
N ALA A 171 -12.31 10.26 27.75
CA ALA A 171 -11.64 8.95 27.75
C ALA A 171 -12.55 7.84 27.25
N TYR A 172 -13.85 7.94 27.54
CA TYR A 172 -14.87 7.07 26.97
C TYR A 172 -14.97 7.27 25.45
N ASP A 173 -14.91 8.51 24.95
CA ASP A 173 -14.92 8.79 23.51
C ASP A 173 -13.74 8.10 22.82
N VAL A 174 -12.54 8.13 23.43
CA VAL A 174 -11.38 7.39 22.90
C VAL A 174 -11.64 5.89 22.93
N PHE A 175 -12.17 5.36 24.02
CA PHE A 175 -12.50 3.94 24.16
C PHE A 175 -13.53 3.47 23.12
N ALA A 176 -14.60 4.24 22.92
CA ALA A 176 -15.69 3.93 21.99
C ALA A 176 -15.23 3.92 20.53
N ASN A 177 -14.15 4.65 20.20
CA ASN A 177 -13.55 4.66 18.87
C ASN A 177 -12.54 3.51 18.64
N ILE A 178 -12.22 2.71 19.66
CA ILE A 178 -11.35 1.54 19.49
C ILE A 178 -12.22 0.35 19.05
N PRO A 179 -11.90 -0.32 17.92
CA PRO A 179 -12.62 -1.50 17.49
C PRO A 179 -12.65 -2.59 18.58
N ALA A 180 -13.84 -3.18 18.78
CA ALA A 180 -14.01 -4.27 19.73
C ALA A 180 -13.19 -5.49 19.31
N SER A 181 -12.42 -6.04 20.25
CA SER A 181 -11.61 -7.23 20.06
C SER A 181 -11.57 -8.05 21.34
N ALA A 182 -11.20 -9.33 21.23
CA ALA A 182 -11.09 -10.20 22.38
C ALA A 182 -10.05 -9.69 23.37
N GLY A 183 -8.88 -9.29 22.85
CA GLY A 183 -7.81 -8.75 23.68
C GLY A 183 -8.21 -7.46 24.41
N MET A 184 -9.05 -6.60 23.81
CA MET A 184 -9.58 -5.41 24.48
C MET A 184 -10.52 -5.80 25.63
N VAL A 185 -11.44 -6.74 25.40
CA VAL A 185 -12.37 -7.21 26.44
C VAL A 185 -11.59 -7.84 27.61
N GLU A 186 -10.62 -8.71 27.33
CA GLU A 186 -9.78 -9.34 28.36
C GLU A 186 -8.97 -8.31 29.16
N LEU A 187 -8.36 -7.33 28.49
CA LEU A 187 -7.65 -6.24 29.16
C LEU A 187 -8.56 -5.50 30.14
N PHE A 188 -9.76 -5.11 29.71
CA PHE A 188 -10.69 -4.39 30.56
C PHE A 188 -11.25 -5.26 31.68
N GLU A 189 -11.47 -6.55 31.46
CA GLU A 189 -11.85 -7.47 32.53
C GLU A 189 -10.78 -7.60 33.61
N GLU A 190 -9.49 -7.64 33.24
CA GLU A 190 -8.39 -7.60 34.20
C GLU A 190 -8.36 -6.28 34.97
N LEU A 191 -8.54 -5.14 34.29
CA LEU A 191 -8.62 -3.82 34.94
C LEU A 191 -9.81 -3.72 35.90
N MET A 192 -10.97 -4.26 35.49
CA MET A 192 -12.17 -4.34 36.32
C MET A 192 -11.91 -5.19 37.56
N GLU A 193 -11.24 -6.33 37.41
CA GLU A 193 -10.87 -7.19 38.53
C GLU A 193 -9.91 -6.50 39.50
N VAL A 194 -8.90 -5.77 38.99
CA VAL A 194 -8.02 -4.92 39.80
C VAL A 194 -8.81 -3.82 40.52
N ALA A 195 -9.85 -3.29 39.88
CA ALA A 195 -10.78 -2.34 40.49
C ALA A 195 -11.80 -2.98 41.46
N GLY A 196 -11.69 -4.29 41.73
CA GLY A 196 -12.52 -5.04 42.66
C GLY A 196 -13.88 -5.47 42.11
N GLN A 197 -14.07 -5.41 40.79
CA GLN A 197 -15.24 -5.99 40.15
C GLN A 197 -15.10 -7.52 40.11
N PRO A 198 -16.21 -8.26 40.29
CA PRO A 198 -16.16 -9.71 40.26
C PRO A 198 -15.85 -10.23 38.87
N GLN A 199 -15.18 -11.38 38.76
CA GLN A 199 -14.89 -11.97 37.44
C GLN A 199 -16.18 -12.27 36.68
N PHE A 200 -16.12 -12.17 35.35
CA PHE A 200 -17.26 -12.52 34.53
C PHE A 200 -17.56 -14.01 34.62
N ASN A 201 -18.79 -14.37 34.99
CA ASN A 201 -19.23 -15.76 34.99
C ASN A 201 -20.77 -15.81 34.85
N MET A 202 -21.26 -16.58 33.89
CA MET A 202 -22.70 -16.83 33.72
C MET A 202 -22.99 -18.32 33.88
N THR A 203 -24.09 -18.64 34.56
CA THR A 203 -24.62 -20.02 34.61
C THR A 203 -25.79 -20.25 33.68
N SER A 204 -26.38 -19.18 33.15
CA SER A 204 -27.37 -19.16 32.08
C SER A 204 -27.38 -17.76 31.44
N ASP A 205 -28.04 -17.59 30.29
CA ASP A 205 -28.15 -16.31 29.55
C ASP A 205 -28.64 -15.10 30.38
N THR A 206 -29.27 -15.35 31.53
CA THR A 206 -29.84 -14.30 32.38
C THR A 206 -29.25 -14.25 33.79
N GLU A 207 -28.46 -15.25 34.20
CA GLU A 207 -27.94 -15.34 35.56
C GLU A 207 -26.42 -15.14 35.60
N PHE A 208 -26.03 -13.93 36.00
CA PHE A 208 -24.65 -13.61 36.38
C PHE A 208 -24.32 -14.21 37.75
N GLN A 209 -23.23 -14.96 37.84
CA GLN A 209 -22.67 -15.41 39.11
C GLN A 209 -21.41 -14.64 39.45
N GLU A 210 -21.47 -13.84 40.50
CA GLU A 210 -20.30 -13.20 41.08
C GLU A 210 -19.33 -14.26 41.63
N VAL A 211 -18.20 -14.45 40.96
CA VAL A 211 -17.11 -15.32 41.42
C VAL A 211 -16.02 -14.46 42.04
N LEU A 212 -15.89 -14.54 43.35
CA LEU A 212 -14.84 -13.86 44.12
C LEU A 212 -13.64 -14.80 44.34
N ARG A 213 -12.41 -14.29 44.26
CA ARG A 213 -11.22 -15.09 44.59
C ARG A 213 -11.15 -15.34 46.09
N ILE A 214 -10.42 -16.38 46.48
CA ILE A 214 -10.24 -16.71 47.90
C ILE A 214 -9.57 -15.59 48.69
N ASP A 215 -8.65 -14.85 48.05
CA ASP A 215 -7.96 -13.72 48.68
C ASP A 215 -8.90 -12.52 48.87
N ASP A 216 -9.79 -12.27 47.91
CA ASP A 216 -10.85 -11.25 48.04
C ASP A 216 -11.80 -11.60 49.18
N LEU A 217 -12.24 -12.86 49.25
CA LEU A 217 -13.12 -13.34 50.32
C LEU A 217 -12.47 -13.20 51.70
N ARG A 218 -11.15 -13.44 51.80
CA ARG A 218 -10.38 -13.21 53.03
C ARG A 218 -10.22 -11.72 53.34
N ALA A 219 -9.99 -10.88 52.33
CA ALA A 219 -9.94 -9.43 52.50
C ALA A 219 -11.29 -8.89 53.01
N MET A 220 -12.40 -9.36 52.43
CA MET A 220 -13.75 -9.01 52.89
C MET A 220 -14.00 -9.44 54.33
N GLN A 221 -13.48 -10.58 54.80
CA GLN A 221 -13.59 -10.96 56.21
C GLN A 221 -12.89 -9.98 57.17
N ASN A 222 -11.85 -9.28 56.70
CA ASN A 222 -11.14 -8.27 57.47
C ASN A 222 -11.79 -6.87 57.39
N ASP A 223 -12.76 -6.67 56.50
CA ASP A 223 -13.48 -5.41 56.35
C ASP A 223 -14.34 -5.12 57.60
N PRO A 224 -14.31 -3.89 58.16
CA PRO A 224 -15.16 -3.49 59.29
C PRO A 224 -16.65 -3.78 59.07
N LYS A 225 -17.15 -3.76 57.83
CA LYS A 225 -18.52 -4.14 57.49
C LYS A 225 -18.85 -5.58 57.88
N TYR A 226 -17.86 -6.48 57.82
CA TYR A 226 -18.02 -7.88 58.20
C TYR A 226 -17.99 -8.10 59.72
N TRP A 227 -16.99 -7.55 60.42
CA TRP A 227 -16.76 -7.88 61.84
C TRP A 227 -17.20 -6.81 62.84
N LYS A 228 -17.18 -5.52 62.47
CA LYS A 228 -17.52 -4.40 63.35
C LYS A 228 -18.98 -3.99 63.19
N GLU A 229 -19.39 -3.65 61.96
CA GLU A 229 -20.74 -3.22 61.63
C GLU A 229 -21.67 -4.43 61.48
N ARG A 230 -21.10 -5.58 61.11
CA ARG A 230 -21.79 -6.86 60.94
C ARG A 230 -22.99 -6.73 59.99
N ASP A 231 -22.78 -6.03 58.88
CA ASP A 231 -23.79 -5.82 57.86
C ASP A 231 -24.31 -7.19 57.36
N PRO A 232 -25.62 -7.48 57.54
CA PRO A 232 -26.21 -8.75 57.11
C PRO A 232 -26.01 -9.05 55.62
N ALA A 233 -26.06 -8.03 54.76
CA ALA A 233 -25.90 -8.21 53.31
C ALA A 233 -24.44 -8.55 52.97
N PHE A 234 -23.49 -7.84 53.60
CA PHE A 234 -22.06 -8.08 53.40
C PHE A 234 -21.64 -9.47 53.91
N ILE A 235 -22.13 -9.87 55.09
CA ILE A 235 -21.87 -11.21 55.63
C ILE A 235 -22.48 -12.31 54.74
N ALA A 236 -23.69 -12.11 54.23
CA ALA A 236 -24.33 -13.05 53.31
C ALA A 236 -23.51 -13.22 52.02
N LYS A 237 -23.02 -12.12 51.44
CA LYS A 237 -22.16 -12.11 50.26
C LYS A 237 -20.87 -12.90 50.49
N VAL A 238 -20.16 -12.63 51.60
CA VAL A 238 -18.93 -13.37 51.95
C VAL A 238 -19.20 -14.87 52.12
N ARG A 239 -20.28 -15.24 52.82
CA ARG A 239 -20.66 -16.66 53.02
C ARG A 239 -21.00 -17.36 51.71
N GLN A 240 -21.75 -16.70 50.84
CA GLN A 240 -22.10 -17.24 49.53
C GLN A 240 -20.84 -17.47 48.68
N GLY A 241 -19.91 -16.52 48.67
CA GLY A 241 -18.64 -16.67 47.96
C GLY A 241 -17.79 -17.84 48.46
N PHE A 242 -17.68 -18.05 49.78
CA PHE A 242 -17.00 -19.24 50.34
C PHE A 242 -17.72 -20.55 49.99
N ALA A 243 -19.05 -20.56 49.99
CA ALA A 243 -19.82 -21.75 49.61
C ALA A 243 -19.62 -22.12 48.13
N GLN A 244 -19.57 -21.12 47.25
CA GLN A 244 -19.24 -21.32 45.83
C GLN A 244 -17.80 -21.81 45.64
N TYR A 245 -16.82 -21.19 46.33
CA TYR A 245 -15.43 -21.63 46.29
C TYR A 245 -15.27 -23.09 46.71
N SER A 246 -15.97 -23.51 47.77
CA SER A 246 -15.94 -24.90 48.25
C SER A 246 -16.56 -25.90 47.26
N ARG A 247 -17.61 -25.51 46.52
CA ARG A 247 -18.24 -26.39 45.51
C ARG A 247 -17.35 -26.61 44.28
N ARG A 248 -16.48 -25.65 43.97
CA ARG A 248 -15.57 -25.72 42.81
C ARG A 248 -14.29 -26.50 43.11
N ASN A 249 -13.83 -26.47 44.36
CA ASN A 249 -12.52 -27.02 44.76
C ASN A 249 -12.60 -28.25 45.68
N GLY A 250 -13.80 -28.79 45.91
CA GLY A 250 -14.05 -30.00 46.70
C GLY A 250 -14.52 -31.14 45.81
#